data_AF-A0A1A6BJH7-F1
#
_entry.id   AF-A0A1A6BJH7-F1
#
_cell.length_a   1.000
_cell.length_b   1.000
_cell.length_c   1.000
_cell.angle_alpha   90.00
_cell.angle_beta   90.00
_cell.angle_gamma   90.00
#
_symmetry.space_group_name_H-M   'P 1'
#
loop_
_entity.id
_entity.type
_entity.pdbx_description
1 polymer ?
#
loop_
_entity_poly.entity_id
_entity_poly.type
_entity_poly.pdbx_seq_one_letter_code
_entity_poly.pdbx_strand_id
1 'polypeptide(L)' 'MRRITIERYSDPEDLGYAGLVEGTRDDGTTWIMWLDESGNPTLYWGSREDDGTVVGEPVPLA' A
#
# COMPACT_ATOMS: atom_id res chain seq x y z
N MET A 1 -13.68 9.24 0.14
CA MET A 1 -12.90 8.01 -0.03
C MET A 1 -13.89 6.86 -0.25
N ARG A 2 -13.71 6.05 -1.30
CA ARG A 2 -14.76 5.10 -1.76
C ARG A 2 -14.58 3.67 -1.30
N ARG A 3 -13.34 3.20 -1.13
CA ARG A 3 -13.01 1.82 -0.76
C ARG A 3 -11.66 1.77 -0.06
N ILE A 4 -11.53 0.89 0.93
CA ILE A 4 -10.26 0.54 1.59
C ILE A 4 -10.17 -0.99 1.61
N THR A 5 -9.00 -1.53 1.32
CA THR A 5 -8.66 -2.94 1.47
C THR A 5 -7.41 -3.05 2.34
N ILE A 6 -7.41 -4.01 3.25
CA ILE A 6 -6.31 -4.29 4.17
C ILE A 6 -5.94 -5.76 3.98
N GLU A 7 -4.66 -6.02 3.78
CA GLU A 7 -4.15 -7.37 3.55
C GLU A 7 -2.94 -7.61 4.46
N ARG A 8 -2.83 -8.85 4.96
CA ARG A 8 -1.68 -9.38 5.70
C ARG A 8 -1.11 -10.52 4.88
N TYR A 9 0.19 -10.50 4.64
CA TYR A 9 0.86 -11.56 3.89
C TYR A 9 1.16 -12.76 4.78
N SER A 10 1.04 -13.96 4.21
CA SER A 10 1.41 -15.22 4.89
C SER A 10 2.93 -15.33 5.08
N ASP A 11 3.70 -14.80 4.13
CA ASP A 11 5.15 -14.98 4.02
C ASP A 11 5.85 -13.61 3.92
N PRO A 12 5.87 -12.83 5.01
CA PRO A 12 6.32 -11.43 4.99
C PRO A 12 7.84 -11.28 4.73
N GLU A 13 8.63 -12.31 5.07
CA GLU A 13 10.09 -12.31 4.91
C GLU A 13 10.51 -12.32 3.42
N ASP A 14 9.75 -13.00 2.57
CA ASP A 14 10.02 -13.09 1.13
C ASP A 14 9.61 -11.82 0.38
N LEU A 15 8.60 -11.11 0.90
CA LEU A 15 8.00 -9.93 0.28
C LEU A 15 8.58 -8.61 0.81
N GLY A 16 9.33 -8.65 1.92
CA GLY A 16 9.92 -7.47 2.57
C GLY A 16 8.94 -6.59 3.34
N TYR A 17 7.65 -6.97 3.36
CA TYR A 17 6.57 -6.25 4.03
C TYR A 17 5.59 -7.26 4.65
N ALA A 18 4.89 -6.89 5.71
CA ALA A 18 3.93 -7.77 6.36
C ALA A 18 2.49 -7.65 5.83
N GLY A 19 2.26 -6.67 4.97
CA GLY A 19 0.96 -6.44 4.38
C GLY A 19 0.86 -5.08 3.71
N LEU A 20 -0.36 -4.75 3.32
CA LEU A 20 -0.68 -3.46 2.71
C LEU A 20 -2.03 -2.92 3.19
N VAL A 21 -2.18 -1.63 2.98
CA VAL A 21 -3.44 -0.92 2.94
C VAL A 21 -3.55 -0.25 1.59
N GLU A 22 -4.63 -0.51 0.87
CA GLU A 22 -4.92 0.11 -0.42
C GLU A 22 -6.27 0.82 -0.35
N GLY A 23 -6.39 1.94 -1.06
CA GLY A 23 -7.64 2.69 -1.09
C GLY A 23 -7.88 3.47 -2.37
N THR A 24 -9.15 3.79 -2.61
CA THR A 24 -9.60 4.60 -3.75
C THR A 24 -10.16 5.93 -3.28
N ARG A 25 -9.66 7.04 -3.83
CA ARG A 25 -10.15 8.40 -3.58
C ARG A 25 -11.46 8.66 -4.33
N ASP A 26 -12.08 9.81 -4.05
CA ASP A 26 -13.38 10.15 -4.65
C ASP A 26 -13.29 10.50 -6.14
N ASP A 27 -12.11 10.90 -6.60
CA ASP A 27 -11.76 11.11 -8.00
C ASP A 27 -11.46 9.81 -8.77
N GLY A 28 -11.45 8.66 -8.08
CA GLY A 28 -11.17 7.35 -8.66
C GLY A 28 -9.70 6.93 -8.63
N THR A 29 -8.78 7.81 -8.25
CA THR A 29 -7.36 7.44 -8.11
C THR A 29 -7.16 6.49 -6.95
N THR A 30 -6.27 5.52 -7.10
CA THR A 30 -5.91 4.58 -6.03
C THR A 30 -4.54 4.90 -5.45
N TRP A 31 -4.30 4.41 -4.25
CA TRP A 31 -3.06 4.57 -3.50
C TRP A 31 -2.79 3.32 -2.68
N ILE A 32 -1.54 3.12 -2.30
CA ILE A 32 -1.14 1.99 -1.49
C ILE A 32 -0.14 2.41 -0.41
N MET A 33 -0.21 1.72 0.71
CA MET A 33 0.68 1.84 1.86
C MET A 33 1.11 0.43 2.29
N TRP A 34 2.41 0.18 2.37
CA TRP A 34 2.96 -1.05 2.89
C TRP A 34 3.20 -0.97 4.40
N LEU A 35 3.13 -2.13 5.04
CA LEU A 35 3.26 -2.28 6.49
C LEU A 35 4.50 -3.10 6.88
N ASP A 36 5.14 -2.74 7.98
CA ASP A 36 6.18 -3.54 8.62
C ASP A 36 5.60 -4.77 9.38
N GLU A 37 6.47 -5.59 9.97
CA GLU A 37 6.12 -6.78 10.76
C GLU A 37 5.15 -6.52 11.93
N SER A 38 5.20 -5.32 12.50
CA SER A 38 4.33 -4.89 13.59
C SER A 38 2.99 -4.35 13.07
N GLY A 39 2.87 -4.15 11.75
CA GLY A 39 1.71 -3.55 11.10
C GLY A 39 1.77 -2.02 11.03
N ASN A 40 2.93 -1.41 11.26
CA ASN A 40 3.11 0.03 11.13
C ASN A 40 3.31 0.42 9.66
N PRO A 41 2.77 1.56 9.21
CA PRO A 41 3.08 2.12 7.90
C PRO A 41 4.57 2.36 7.69
N THR A 42 5.14 1.90 6.57
CA THR A 42 6.55 2.11 6.25
C THR A 42 6.79 2.78 4.89
N LEU A 43 5.88 2.59 3.93
CA LEU A 43 6.09 3.10 2.58
C LEU A 43 4.76 3.38 1.90
N TYR A 44 4.63 4.55 1.29
CA TYR A 44 3.39 4.99 0.65
C TYR A 44 3.62 5.44 -0.78
N TRP A 45 2.70 5.06 -1.66
CA TRP A 45 2.60 5.59 -3.02
C TRP A 45 1.24 6.23 -3.26
N GLY A 46 1.29 7.46 -3.77
CA GLY A 46 0.11 8.27 -4.01
C GLY A 46 -0.76 7.81 -5.18
N SER A 47 -0.19 7.04 -6.10
CA SER A 47 -0.84 6.54 -7.31
C SER A 47 -0.51 5.07 -7.54
N ARG A 48 -1.55 4.27 -7.79
CA ARG A 48 -1.47 2.87 -8.19
C ARG A 48 -2.39 2.66 -9.39
N GLU A 49 -1.98 1.82 -10.32
CA GLU A 49 -2.77 1.49 -11.50
C GLU A 49 -3.56 0.19 -11.25
N ASP A 50 -4.55 -0.09 -12.10
CA ASP A 50 -5.43 -1.26 -11.94
C ASP A 50 -4.69 -2.61 -12.03
N ASP A 51 -3.49 -2.63 -12.62
CA ASP A 51 -2.62 -3.81 -12.71
C ASP A 51 -1.69 -3.98 -11.48
N GLY A 52 -1.78 -3.08 -10.50
CA GLY A 52 -0.96 -3.06 -9.30
C GLY A 52 0.37 -2.32 -9.45
N THR A 53 0.67 -1.75 -10.62
CA THR A 53 1.84 -0.89 -10.84
C THR A 53 1.72 0.36 -9.96
N VAL A 54 2.83 0.76 -9.32
CA VAL A 54 2.91 2.03 -8.60
C VAL A 54 3.57 3.10 -9.47
N VAL A 55 3.05 4.33 -9.39
CA VAL A 55 3.52 5.46 -10.21
C VAL A 55 4.06 6.57 -9.32
N GLY A 56 5.22 7.10 -9.69
CA GLY A 56 5.91 8.18 -8.98
C GLY A 56 6.86 7.69 -7.90
N GLU A 57 7.37 8.65 -7.12
CA GLU A 57 8.35 8.39 -6.07
C GLU A 57 7.65 7.88 -4.79
N PRO A 58 8.21 6.84 -4.13
CA PRO A 58 7.74 6.43 -2.82
C PRO A 58 7.94 7.53 -1.78
N VAL A 59 7.00 7.59 -0.84
CA VAL A 59 7.15 8.34 0.40
C VAL A 59 7.46 7.35 1.53
N PRO A 60 8.71 7.27 2.00
CA PRO A 60 9.04 6.48 3.19
C PRO A 60 8.38 7.11 4.42
N LEU A 61 7.81 6.26 5.27
CA LEU A 61 7.13 6.62 6.50
C LEU A 61 7.96 6.05 7.67
N ALA A 62 8.18 6.89 8.68
CA ALA A 62 9.04 6.61 9.83
C ALA A 62 8.26 6.07 11.02
#